data_AF-A0A1Y1M4G4-F1
#
_entry.id   AF-A0A1Y1M4G4-F1
#
_cell.length_a   1.000
_cell.length_b   1.000
_cell.length_c   1.000
_cell.angle_alpha   90.00
_cell.angle_beta   90.00
_cell.angle_gamma   90.00
#
_symmetry.space_group_name_H-M   'P 1'
#
loop_
_entity.id
_entity.type
_entity.pdbx_description
1 polymer ?
#
loop_
_entity_poly.entity_id
_entity_poly.type
_entity_poly.pdbx_seq_one_letter_code
_entity_poly.pdbx_strand_id
1 'polypeptide(L)'
;LVTYNPVVIFLPCLAFSQATGYNIYLIAPATTVFCVFYTAIGGLKTVVWTDTLQSISILLGSVVVLAMGLYQSGGVGNVFKIARDGGRLDVFKPYRTRHFLDFCSGK
;
A
#
# COMPACT_ATOMS: atom_id res chain seq x y z
N LEU A 1 7.36 12.11 -16.55
CA LEU A 1 8.07 10.82 -16.31
C LEU A 1 9.21 10.98 -15.29
N VAL A 2 10.16 11.89 -15.53
CA VAL A 2 11.33 12.13 -14.65
C VAL A 2 10.96 12.52 -13.20
N THR A 3 9.86 13.24 -12.97
CA THR A 3 9.44 13.65 -11.61
C THR A 3 8.71 12.56 -10.83
N TYR A 4 8.12 11.55 -11.49
CA TYR A 4 7.29 10.53 -10.83
C TYR A 4 8.12 9.34 -10.33
N ASN A 5 9.17 8.95 -11.06
CA ASN A 5 10.07 7.86 -10.68
C ASN A 5 10.68 8.00 -9.26
N PRO A 6 11.22 9.16 -8.86
CA PRO A 6 11.72 9.33 -7.50
C PRO A 6 10.62 9.24 -6.44
N VAL A 7 9.37 9.60 -6.76
CA VAL A 7 8.23 9.45 -5.84
C VAL A 7 7.93 7.97 -5.58
N VAL A 8 7.91 7.13 -6.62
CA VAL A 8 7.64 5.69 -6.44
C VAL A 8 8.77 4.94 -5.73
N ILE A 9 10.04 5.34 -5.92
CA ILE A 9 11.20 4.76 -5.22
C ILE A 9 11.23 5.20 -3.74
N PHE A 10 10.55 6.29 -3.38
CA PHE A 10 10.48 6.76 -2.00
C PHE A 10 9.68 5.81 -1.09
N LEU A 11 8.60 5.20 -1.59
CA LEU A 11 7.78 4.26 -0.80
C LEU A 11 8.58 3.05 -0.25
N PRO A 12 9.34 2.28 -1.06
CA PRO A 12 10.13 1.17 -0.53
C PRO A 12 11.27 1.66 0.38
N CYS A 13 11.87 2.83 0.11
CA CYS A 13 12.88 3.41 1.00
C CYS A 13 12.30 3.74 2.39
N LEU A 14 11.08 4.29 2.42
CA LEU A 14 10.38 4.61 3.66
C LEU A 14 10.05 3.33 4.46
N ALA A 15 9.56 2.29 3.78
CA ALA A 15 9.29 1.00 4.40
C ALA A 15 10.57 0.35 4.96
N PHE A 16 11.68 0.41 4.22
CA PHE A 16 12.97 -0.13 4.66
C PHE A 16 13.57 0.63 5.84
N SER A 17 13.41 1.96 5.86
CA SER A 17 13.82 2.80 7.00
C SER A 17 13.03 2.48 8.27
N GLN A 18 11.73 2.19 8.15
CA GLN A 18 10.93 1.70 9.28
C GLN A 18 11.33 0.30 9.74
N ALA A 19 11.67 -0.60 8.81
CA ALA A 19 12.09 -1.96 9.13
C ALA A 19 13.47 -2.00 9.84
N THR A 20 14.39 -1.11 9.46
CA THR A 20 15.78 -1.15 9.96
C THR A 20 16.07 -0.10 11.05
N GLY A 21 15.22 0.93 11.19
CA GLY A 21 15.40 2.02 12.17
C GLY A 21 16.50 3.02 11.80
N TYR A 22 17.18 2.87 10.66
CA TYR A 22 18.19 3.82 10.18
C TYR A 22 17.57 5.03 9.49
N ASN A 23 18.35 6.11 9.45
CA ASN A 23 17.93 7.38 8.88
C ASN A 23 17.73 7.29 7.35
N ILE A 24 16.63 7.85 6.85
CA ILE A 24 16.24 7.78 5.43
C ILE A 24 17.26 8.43 4.50
N TYR A 25 18.01 9.43 4.99
CA TYR A 25 19.07 10.11 4.23
C TYR A 25 20.23 9.16 3.84
N LEU A 26 20.45 8.08 4.59
CA LEU A 26 21.48 7.07 4.29
C LEU A 26 20.95 5.94 3.38
N ILE A 27 19.71 5.51 3.63
CA ILE A 27 19.10 4.37 2.93
C ILE A 27 18.70 4.74 1.49
N ALA A 28 18.15 5.94 1.29
CA ALA A 28 17.63 6.37 -0.01
C ALA A 28 18.71 6.40 -1.12
N PRO A 29 19.89 7.04 -0.93
CA PRO A 29 20.94 7.00 -1.94
C PRO A 29 21.51 5.59 -2.12
N ALA A 30 21.69 4.80 -1.05
CA ALA A 30 22.19 3.44 -1.15
C ALA A 30 21.28 2.54 -2.00
N THR A 31 19.98 2.54 -1.71
CA THR A 31 18.98 1.73 -2.45
C THR A 31 18.91 2.12 -3.92
N THR A 32 18.98 3.43 -4.22
CA THR A 32 18.96 3.93 -5.59
C THR A 32 20.18 3.48 -6.38
N VAL A 33 21.37 3.53 -5.76
CA VAL A 33 22.62 3.06 -6.37
C VAL A 33 22.55 1.57 -6.67
N PHE A 34 22.13 0.74 -5.72
CA PHE A 34 21.94 -0.71 -5.95
C PHE A 34 20.98 -1.00 -7.10
N CYS A 35 19.85 -0.29 -7.15
CA CYS A 35 18.84 -0.46 -8.19
C CYS A 35 19.39 -0.13 -9.59
N VAL A 36 20.12 0.99 -9.72
CA VAL A 36 20.70 1.40 -11.00
C VAL A 36 21.78 0.41 -11.46
N PHE A 37 22.67 -0.02 -10.58
CA PHE A 37 23.74 -0.95 -10.94
C PHE A 37 23.19 -2.30 -11.43
N TYR A 38 22.26 -2.89 -10.70
CA TYR A 38 21.72 -4.19 -11.09
C TYR A 38 20.85 -4.10 -12.36
N THR A 39 20.18 -2.95 -12.60
CA THR A 39 19.45 -2.69 -13.86
C THR A 39 20.41 -2.49 -15.03
N ALA A 40 21.54 -1.81 -14.82
CA ALA A 40 22.52 -1.53 -15.87
C ALA A 40 23.25 -2.79 -16.35
N ILE A 41 23.54 -3.73 -15.45
CA ILE A 41 24.27 -4.97 -15.79
C ILE A 41 23.37 -5.99 -16.50
N GLY A 42 22.07 -6.01 -16.21
CA GLY A 42 21.18 -7.10 -16.58
C GLY A 42 20.62 -7.10 -18.02
N GLY A 43 20.62 -5.96 -18.71
CA GLY A 43 19.89 -5.81 -19.99
C GLY A 43 18.37 -6.05 -19.86
N LEU A 44 17.63 -5.97 -20.98
CA LEU A 44 16.15 -6.05 -20.97
C LEU A 44 15.61 -7.39 -20.41
N LYS A 45 16.32 -8.51 -20.64
CA LYS A 45 15.90 -9.84 -20.19
C LYS A 45 15.88 -9.97 -18.66
N THR A 46 16.90 -9.44 -17.99
CA THR A 46 17.00 -9.51 -16.53
C THR A 46 15.95 -8.63 -15.87
N VAL A 47 15.71 -7.44 -16.42
CA VAL A 47 14.69 -6.51 -15.93
C VAL A 47 13.29 -7.15 -15.97
N VAL A 48 12.95 -7.89 -17.03
CA VAL A 48 11.67 -8.59 -17.12
C VAL A 48 11.55 -9.68 -16.04
N TRP A 49 12.60 -10.47 -15.84
CA TRP A 49 12.58 -11.53 -14.82
C TRP A 49 12.34 -10.95 -13.43
N THR A 50 12.99 -9.84 -13.11
CA THR A 50 12.82 -9.18 -11.81
C THR A 50 11.52 -8.41 -11.65
N ASP A 51 10.97 -7.83 -12.72
CA ASP A 51 9.64 -7.19 -12.68
C ASP A 51 8.55 -8.23 -12.37
N THR A 52 8.67 -9.43 -12.97
CA THR A 52 7.75 -10.54 -12.64
C THR A 52 7.87 -10.96 -11.18
N LEU A 53 9.09 -11.09 -10.63
CA LEU A 53 9.28 -11.41 -9.21
C LEU A 53 8.74 -10.31 -8.28
N GLN A 54 8.94 -9.05 -8.63
CA GLN A 54 8.40 -7.92 -7.87
C GLN A 54 6.87 -7.95 -7.86
N SER A 55 6.22 -8.21 -8.99
CA SER A 55 4.75 -8.31 -9.06
C SER A 55 4.19 -9.48 -8.22
N ILE A 56 4.85 -10.64 -8.25
CA ILE A 56 4.45 -11.84 -7.50
C ILE A 56 4.62 -11.59 -6.00
N SER A 57 5.75 -11.02 -5.57
CA SER A 57 6.00 -10.73 -4.16
C SER A 57 5.01 -9.71 -3.58
N ILE A 58 4.65 -8.68 -4.34
CA ILE A 58 3.62 -7.70 -3.92
C ILE A 58 2.25 -8.38 -3.80
N LEU A 59 1.90 -9.24 -4.76
CA LEU A 59 0.64 -9.99 -4.71
C LEU A 59 0.59 -10.89 -3.46
N LEU A 60 1.64 -11.68 -3.21
CA LEU A 60 1.72 -12.53 -2.02
C LEU A 60 1.69 -11.71 -0.72
N GLY A 61 2.45 -10.62 -0.66
CA GLY A 61 2.45 -9.70 0.47
C GLY A 61 1.06 -9.12 0.74
N SER A 62 0.33 -8.74 -0.30
CA SER A 62 -1.04 -8.25 -0.16
C SER A 62 -1.99 -9.31 0.39
N VAL A 63 -1.88 -10.57 -0.05
CA VAL A 63 -2.70 -11.68 0.47
C VAL A 63 -2.38 -11.95 1.94
N VAL A 64 -1.11 -11.92 2.33
CA VAL A 64 -0.69 -12.11 3.73
C VAL A 64 -1.20 -10.97 4.62
N VAL A 65 -1.04 -9.72 4.18
CA VAL A 65 -1.56 -8.54 4.89
C VAL A 65 -3.08 -8.61 5.03
N LEU A 66 -3.79 -9.02 3.98
CA LEU A 66 -5.23 -9.24 4.03
C LEU A 66 -5.60 -10.33 5.03
N ALA A 67 -4.92 -11.48 5.01
CA ALA A 67 -5.19 -12.58 5.94
C ALA A 67 -4.93 -12.18 7.40
N MET A 68 -3.81 -11.49 7.69
CA MET A 68 -3.53 -10.96 9.03
C MET A 68 -4.56 -9.90 9.47
N GLY A 69 -4.96 -9.02 8.56
CA GLY A 69 -6.01 -8.03 8.81
C GLY A 69 -7.36 -8.67 9.14
N LEU A 70 -7.72 -9.74 8.43
CA LEU A 70 -8.92 -10.52 8.69
C LEU A 70 -8.85 -11.25 10.04
N TYR A 71 -7.69 -11.81 10.39
CA TYR A 71 -7.48 -12.48 11.68
C TYR A 71 -7.60 -11.51 12.85
N GLN A 72 -6.92 -10.36 12.80
CA GLN A 72 -7.01 -9.34 13.85
C GLN A 72 -8.42 -8.75 13.97
N SER A 73 -9.14 -8.63 12.86
CA SER A 73 -10.50 -8.09 12.85
C SER A 73 -11.56 -9.09 13.31
N GLY A 74 -11.22 -10.32 13.69
CA GLY A 74 -12.19 -11.32 14.15
C GLY A 74 -12.96 -12.02 13.01
N GLY A 75 -12.38 -12.08 11.82
CA GLY A 75 -12.91 -12.77 10.64
C GLY A 75 -13.58 -11.87 9.60
N VAL A 76 -13.83 -12.44 8.41
CA VAL A 76 -14.40 -11.72 7.25
C VAL A 76 -15.78 -11.13 7.55
N GLY A 77 -16.59 -11.83 8.35
CA GLY A 77 -17.91 -11.36 8.75
C GLY A 77 -17.86 -10.11 9.64
N ASN A 78 -16.88 -10.02 10.54
CA ASN A 78 -16.74 -8.85 11.41
C ASN A 78 -16.12 -7.66 10.64
N VAL A 79 -15.20 -7.90 9.69
CA VAL A 79 -14.75 -6.86 8.75
C VAL A 79 -15.90 -6.31 7.91
N PHE A 80 -16.77 -7.18 7.40
CA PHE A 80 -17.93 -6.75 6.62
C PHE A 80 -18.95 -5.98 7.48
N LYS A 81 -19.14 -6.39 8.75
CA LYS A 81 -19.99 -5.70 9.72
C LYS A 81 -19.42 -4.33 10.09
N ILE A 82 -18.12 -4.23 10.38
CA ILE A 82 -17.41 -2.96 10.62
C ILE A 82 -17.45 -2.07 9.37
N ALA A 83 -17.31 -2.62 8.16
CA ALA A 83 -17.43 -1.87 6.92
C ALA A 83 -18.85 -1.34 6.68
N ARG A 84 -19.87 -2.08 7.13
CA ARG A 84 -21.29 -1.69 7.13
C ARG A 84 -21.58 -0.61 8.16
N ASP A 85 -21.11 -0.79 9.39
CA ASP A 85 -21.31 0.15 10.50
C ASP A 85 -20.50 1.44 10.33
N GLY A 86 -19.29 1.34 9.77
CA GLY A 86 -18.46 2.48 9.35
C GLY A 86 -18.97 3.20 8.10
N GLY A 87 -20.12 2.79 7.54
CA GLY A 87 -20.76 3.46 6.39
C GLY A 87 -19.99 3.38 5.07
N ARG A 88 -18.93 2.58 4.98
CA ARG A 88 -18.07 2.47 3.77
C ARG A 88 -18.70 1.63 2.66
N LEU A 89 -19.67 0.78 3.02
CA LEU A 89 -20.50 0.01 2.07
C LEU A 89 -21.76 0.76 1.62
N ASP A 90 -22.06 1.93 2.21
CA ASP A 90 -23.25 2.74 1.90
C ASP A 90 -23.00 3.70 0.71
N VAL A 91 -22.19 3.25 -0.27
CA VAL A 91 -21.86 4.00 -1.51
C VAL A 91 -23.11 4.27 -2.36
N PHE A 92 -24.17 3.49 -2.13
CA PHE A 92 -25.43 3.57 -2.88
C PHE A 92 -26.52 4.41 -2.20
N LYS A 93 -26.26 5.05 -1.04
CA LYS A 93 -27.14 6.09 -0.54
C LYS A 93 -26.71 7.44 -1.10
N PRO A 94 -27.64 8.25 -1.66
CA PRO A 94 -27.29 9.60 -2.10
C PRO A 94 -26.73 10.37 -0.91
N TYR A 95 -25.48 10.82 -1.04
CA TYR A 95 -24.71 11.59 -0.04
C TYR A 95 -25.45 12.83 0.52
N ARG A 96 -26.56 13.23 -0.10
CA ARG A 96 -27.37 14.41 0.26
C ARG A 96 -28.11 14.28 1.59
N THR A 97 -28.46 13.07 2.03
CA THR A 97 -29.40 12.91 3.17
C THR A 97 -28.68 12.68 4.51
N ARG A 98 -27.39 12.31 4.51
CA ARG A 98 -26.68 11.97 5.77
C ARG A 98 -26.32 13.21 6.60
N HIS A 99 -25.82 14.26 5.95
CA HIS A 99 -25.50 15.53 6.61
C HIS A 99 -26.73 16.25 7.18
N PHE A 100 -27.92 16.03 6.61
CA PHE A 100 -29.17 16.63 7.09
C PHE A 100 -29.80 15.82 8.23
N LEU A 101 -29.72 14.48 8.19
CA LEU A 101 -30.19 13.62 9.27
C LEU A 101 -29.32 13.73 10.53
N ASP A 102 -28.00 13.91 10.41
CA ASP A 102 -27.14 14.21 11.56
C ASP A 102 -27.51 15.56 12.20
N PHE A 103 -27.84 16.58 11.39
CA PHE A 103 -28.34 17.87 11.88
C PHE A 103 -29.71 17.76 12.58
N CYS A 104 -30.64 16.96 12.05
CA CYS A 104 -31.95 16.76 12.67
C CYS A 104 -31.94 15.81 13.87
N SER A 105 -30.95 14.93 14.01
CA SER A 105 -30.91 13.94 15.10
C SER A 105 -30.20 14.43 16.38
N GLY A 106 -29.81 15.71 16.45
CA GLY A 106 -29.49 16.41 17.70
C GLY A 106 -28.53 15.68 18.64
N LYS A 107 -27.50 15.04 18.09
CA LYS A 107 -26.33 14.56 18.83
C LYS A 107 -25.09 15.30 18.40
#